data_AF-A0AAU7FBE1-F1
#
_entry.id   AF-A0AAU7FBE1-F1
#
_cell.length_a   1.000
_cell.length_b   1.000
_cell.length_c   1.000
_cell.angle_alpha   90.00
_cell.angle_beta   90.00
_cell.angle_gamma   90.00
#
_symmetry.space_group_name_H-M   'P 1'
#
loop_
_entity.id
_entity.type
_entity.pdbx_description
1 polymer ?
#
loop_
_entity_poly.entity_id
_entity_poly.type
_entity_poly.pdbx_seq_one_letter_code
_entity_poly.pdbx_strand_id
1 'polypeptide(L)'
;MASLLLGLSACGDKAENQGGGSSAVEAQSSDPRYQNALLNANPEQFSQILADCGKLMFGEHQAPEEVQVKCRQDMISRASSIGLTISEQDIAEQLVKDRYQFMQRDAK
;
A
#
# COMPACT_ATOMS: atom_id res chain seq x y z
N MET A 1 8.94 49.71 -11.28
CA MET A 1 8.68 48.29 -11.59
C MET A 1 9.62 47.43 -10.75
N ALA A 2 9.04 46.43 -10.09
CA ALA A 2 9.61 45.21 -9.48
C ALA A 2 10.83 45.33 -8.53
N SER A 3 10.52 45.28 -7.23
CA SER A 3 11.36 44.76 -6.16
C SER A 3 11.57 43.25 -6.29
N LEU A 4 12.72 42.74 -5.82
CA LEU A 4 12.87 41.46 -5.08
C LEU A 4 14.32 41.33 -4.57
N LEU A 5 14.59 42.02 -3.47
CA LEU A 5 15.70 41.72 -2.56
C LEU A 5 15.06 41.20 -1.27
N LEU A 6 15.06 39.90 -1.05
CA LEU A 6 15.01 39.34 0.30
C LEU A 6 15.96 38.15 0.36
N GLY A 7 17.19 38.49 0.70
CA GLY A 7 18.16 37.55 1.24
C GLY A 7 17.75 37.11 2.64
N LEU A 8 18.23 35.92 2.96
CA LEU A 8 18.20 35.19 4.22
C LEU A 8 18.10 36.07 5.48
N SER A 9 17.10 35.79 6.30
CA SER A 9 17.19 35.91 7.75
C SER A 9 17.01 34.54 8.38
N ALA A 10 18.11 34.04 8.92
CA ALA A 10 18.11 32.95 9.87
C ALA A 10 17.27 33.32 11.10
N CYS A 11 16.55 32.34 11.66
CA CYS A 11 16.17 32.34 13.07
C CYS A 11 16.56 30.99 13.63
N GLY A 12 17.55 30.99 14.53
CA GLY A 12 18.05 29.82 15.21
C GLY A 12 17.37 29.60 16.57
N ASP A 13 17.83 28.50 17.17
CA ASP A 13 17.92 28.19 18.60
C ASP A 13 16.65 27.73 19.37
N LYS A 14 16.61 26.40 19.53
CA LYS A 14 16.59 25.67 20.81
C LYS A 14 15.32 25.72 21.68
N ALA A 15 14.63 24.58 21.73
CA ALA A 15 14.11 24.03 22.98
C ALA A 15 14.05 22.50 22.88
N GLU A 16 14.67 21.85 23.87
CA GLU A 16 14.65 20.42 24.13
C GLU A 16 13.21 19.96 24.40
N ASN A 17 12.77 18.86 23.79
CA ASN A 17 11.88 17.95 24.51
C ASN A 17 12.07 16.51 24.02
N GLN A 18 12.39 15.66 24.97
CA GLN A 18 12.43 14.21 24.85
C GLN A 18 11.00 13.70 24.63
N GLY A 19 10.85 12.68 23.78
CA GLY A 19 9.65 11.84 23.78
C GLY A 19 9.02 11.65 22.41
N GLY A 20 9.02 10.40 21.96
CA GLY A 20 8.02 9.90 21.01
C GLY A 20 8.30 10.16 19.54
N GLY A 21 9.32 9.51 18.98
CA GLY A 21 9.43 9.33 17.53
C GLY A 21 8.38 8.34 17.01
N SER A 22 7.09 8.64 17.21
CA SER A 22 5.95 7.91 16.68
C SER A 22 4.88 8.93 16.30
N SER A 23 5.09 9.66 15.21
CA SER A 23 4.00 10.45 14.61
C SER A 23 4.05 10.48 13.08
N ALA A 24 5.08 9.89 12.45
CA ALA A 24 5.09 9.69 11.00
C ALA A 24 4.19 8.52 10.55
N VAL A 25 3.97 7.52 11.42
CA VAL A 25 3.10 6.36 11.13
C VAL A 25 1.62 6.70 11.29
N GLU A 26 1.26 7.56 12.25
CA GLU A 26 -0.16 7.88 12.51
C GLU A 26 -0.74 8.87 11.49
N ALA A 27 0.07 9.76 10.90
CA ALA A 27 -0.40 10.72 9.91
C ALA A 27 -0.71 10.09 8.53
N GLN A 28 -0.18 8.91 8.22
CA GLN A 28 -0.52 8.16 7.00
C GLN A 28 -1.81 7.34 7.15
N SER A 29 -2.26 7.09 8.38
CA SER A 29 -3.39 6.21 8.67
C SER A 29 -4.77 6.83 8.36
N SER A 30 -4.83 8.14 8.09
CA SER A 30 -6.07 8.89 7.88
C SER A 30 -6.37 9.20 6.41
N ASP A 31 -5.43 8.96 5.49
CA ASP A 31 -5.68 9.15 4.07
C ASP A 31 -6.42 7.91 3.53
N PRO A 32 -7.60 8.08 2.90
CA PRO A 32 -8.45 6.97 2.49
C PRO A 32 -7.78 5.99 1.52
N ARG A 33 -6.72 6.41 0.83
CA ARG A 33 -5.91 5.53 -0.03
C ARG A 33 -5.10 4.49 0.75
N TYR A 34 -4.90 4.72 2.06
CA TYR A 34 -4.20 3.81 2.97
C TYR A 34 -5.18 3.09 3.90
N GLN A 35 -6.49 3.08 3.60
CA GLN A 35 -7.45 2.25 4.34
C GLN A 35 -7.49 0.80 3.84
N ASN A 36 -6.92 0.53 2.67
CA ASN A 36 -6.89 -0.81 2.08
C ASN A 36 -6.00 -1.74 2.92
N ALA A 37 -6.63 -2.66 3.64
CA ALA A 37 -5.93 -3.60 4.52
C ALA A 37 -4.94 -4.50 3.77
N LEU A 38 -5.15 -4.73 2.47
CA LEU A 38 -4.21 -5.45 1.62
C LEU A 38 -2.93 -4.62 1.38
N LEU A 39 -3.03 -3.32 1.15
CA LEU A 39 -1.87 -2.43 0.99
C LEU A 39 -1.08 -2.25 2.30
N ASN A 40 -1.75 -2.34 3.46
CA ASN A 40 -1.11 -2.26 4.76
C ASN A 40 -0.57 -3.59 5.29
N ALA A 41 -0.95 -4.72 4.69
CA ALA A 41 -0.42 -6.03 5.04
C ALA A 41 1.10 -6.04 4.86
N ASN A 42 1.83 -6.71 5.75
CA ASN A 42 3.28 -6.85 5.59
C ASN A 42 3.63 -7.65 4.31
N PRO A 43 4.88 -7.62 3.81
CA PRO A 43 5.22 -8.28 2.54
C PRO A 43 4.92 -9.78 2.49
N GLU A 44 5.08 -10.50 3.60
CA GLU A 44 4.79 -11.94 3.69
C GLU A 44 3.28 -12.20 3.60
N GLN A 45 2.47 -11.47 4.37
CA GLN A 45 1.01 -11.55 4.35
C GLN A 45 0.44 -11.19 2.98
N PHE A 46 0.93 -10.10 2.38
CA PHE A 46 0.50 -9.68 1.04
C PHE A 46 0.83 -10.76 0.00
N SER A 47 2.04 -11.32 0.04
CA SER A 47 2.43 -12.42 -0.85
C SER A 47 1.59 -13.68 -0.62
N GLN A 48 1.28 -14.01 0.63
CA GLN A 48 0.43 -15.15 0.98
C GLN A 48 -1.01 -14.99 0.50
N ILE A 49 -1.58 -13.79 0.63
CA ILE A 49 -2.93 -13.49 0.15
C ILE A 49 -2.96 -13.65 -1.38
N LEU A 50 -2.05 -12.98 -2.08
CA LEU A 50 -2.03 -12.97 -3.54
C LEU A 50 -1.63 -14.33 -4.13
N ALA A 51 -0.63 -15.02 -3.57
CA ALA A 51 -0.05 -16.30 -4.03
C ALA A 51 -0.29 -16.60 -5.52
N ASP A 52 -0.92 -17.74 -5.86
CA ASP A 52 -1.20 -18.16 -7.24
C ASP A 52 -2.12 -17.19 -8.01
N CYS A 53 -2.92 -16.42 -7.29
CA CYS A 53 -3.89 -15.50 -7.86
C CYS A 53 -3.29 -14.17 -8.31
N GLY A 54 -2.18 -13.72 -7.71
CA GLY A 54 -1.53 -12.47 -8.09
C GLY A 54 -1.13 -12.47 -9.57
N LYS A 55 -0.62 -13.59 -10.08
CA LYS A 55 -0.26 -13.72 -11.51
C LYS A 55 -1.48 -13.79 -12.42
N LEU A 56 -2.54 -14.46 -11.99
CA LEU A 56 -3.78 -14.62 -12.78
C LEU A 56 -4.59 -13.32 -12.85
N MET A 57 -4.49 -12.49 -11.81
CA MET A 57 -5.17 -11.19 -11.70
C MET A 57 -4.37 -10.04 -12.31
N PHE A 58 -3.06 -10.01 -12.08
CA PHE A 58 -2.21 -8.85 -12.36
C PHE A 58 -1.08 -9.12 -13.37
N GLY A 59 -1.00 -10.33 -13.91
CA GLY A 59 -0.04 -10.68 -14.95
C GLY A 59 -0.32 -10.05 -16.30
N GLU A 60 0.60 -10.23 -17.26
CA GLU A 60 0.47 -9.71 -18.63
C GLU A 60 -0.72 -10.32 -19.39
N HIS A 61 -1.10 -11.56 -19.06
CA HIS A 61 -2.21 -12.25 -19.67
C HIS A 61 -3.36 -12.31 -18.65
N GLN A 62 -4.47 -11.64 -18.97
CA GLN A 62 -5.65 -11.71 -18.14
C GLN A 62 -6.25 -13.12 -18.21
N ALA A 63 -6.43 -13.74 -17.04
CA ALA A 63 -7.14 -15.00 -16.96
C ALA A 63 -8.62 -14.83 -17.36
N PRO A 64 -9.32 -15.90 -17.74
CA PRO A 64 -10.77 -15.87 -17.93
C PRO A 64 -11.50 -15.29 -16.71
N GLU A 65 -12.64 -14.64 -16.93
CA GLU A 65 -13.40 -13.96 -15.86
C GLU A 65 -13.75 -14.91 -14.71
N GLU A 66 -14.15 -16.14 -15.01
CA GLU A 66 -14.46 -17.19 -14.03
C GLU A 66 -13.27 -17.47 -13.08
N VAL A 67 -12.05 -17.43 -13.61
CA VAL A 67 -10.81 -17.64 -12.84
C VAL A 67 -10.52 -16.42 -11.99
N GLN A 68 -10.73 -15.21 -12.52
CA GLN A 68 -10.54 -13.97 -11.76
C GLN A 68 -11.52 -13.86 -10.59
N VAL A 69 -12.79 -14.19 -10.80
CA VAL A 69 -13.82 -14.22 -9.75
C VAL A 69 -13.41 -15.18 -8.63
N LYS A 70 -13.02 -16.40 -8.99
CA LYS A 70 -12.53 -17.38 -8.02
C LYS A 70 -11.32 -16.85 -7.26
N CYS A 71 -10.37 -16.24 -7.96
CA CYS A 71 -9.17 -15.69 -7.33
C CYS A 71 -9.47 -14.55 -6.35
N ARG A 72 -10.45 -13.68 -6.65
CA ARG A 72 -10.89 -12.67 -5.68
C ARG A 72 -11.45 -13.29 -4.42
N GLN A 73 -12.29 -14.30 -4.54
CA GLN A 73 -12.86 -15.02 -3.40
C GLN A 73 -11.79 -15.74 -2.57
N ASP A 74 -10.82 -16.38 -3.23
CA ASP A 74 -9.70 -17.05 -2.56
C ASP A 74 -8.82 -16.04 -1.82
N MET A 75 -8.53 -14.88 -2.42
CA MET A 75 -7.77 -13.80 -1.76
C MET A 75 -8.52 -13.25 -0.53
N ILE A 76 -9.83 -13.00 -0.65
CA ILE A 76 -10.66 -12.55 0.49
C ILE A 76 -10.64 -13.61 1.61
N SER A 77 -10.76 -14.89 1.26
CA SER A 77 -10.75 -15.99 2.23
C SER A 77 -9.40 -16.13 2.93
N ARG A 78 -8.29 -15.98 2.20
CA ARG A 78 -6.93 -15.99 2.77
C ARG A 78 -6.64 -14.79 3.65
N ALA A 79 -7.10 -13.61 3.26
CA ALA A 79 -6.99 -12.42 4.11
C ALA A 79 -7.76 -12.62 5.42
N SER A 80 -8.99 -13.12 5.34
CA SER A 80 -9.81 -13.40 6.52
C SER A 80 -9.17 -14.44 7.45
N SER A 81 -8.53 -15.48 6.91
CA SER A 81 -7.87 -16.51 7.73
C SER A 81 -6.66 -15.99 8.52
N ILE A 82 -6.09 -14.87 8.12
CA ILE A 82 -4.99 -14.18 8.83
C ILE A 82 -5.46 -12.90 9.56
N GLY A 83 -6.77 -12.71 9.72
CA GLY A 83 -7.35 -11.60 10.48
C GLY A 83 -7.47 -10.28 9.73
N LEU A 84 -7.34 -10.28 8.40
CA LEU A 84 -7.53 -9.11 7.56
C LEU A 84 -8.90 -9.14 6.88
N THR A 85 -9.59 -8.01 6.90
CA THR A 85 -10.85 -7.82 6.17
C THR A 85 -10.57 -7.01 4.93
N ILE A 86 -10.74 -7.63 3.76
CA ILE A 86 -10.60 -6.99 2.44
C ILE A 86 -11.85 -7.28 1.61
N SER A 87 -12.10 -6.42 0.62
CA SER A 87 -13.19 -6.52 -0.33
C SER A 87 -12.68 -6.71 -1.76
N GLU A 88 -13.58 -6.98 -2.70
CA GLU A 88 -13.22 -7.01 -4.12
C GLU A 88 -12.71 -5.66 -4.63
N GLN A 89 -13.19 -4.55 -4.06
CA GLN A 89 -12.73 -3.20 -4.41
C GLN A 89 -11.29 -3.00 -3.99
N ASP A 90 -10.92 -3.44 -2.78
CA ASP A 90 -9.55 -3.39 -2.28
C ASP A 90 -8.59 -4.14 -3.21
N ILE A 91 -9.01 -5.30 -3.74
CA ILE A 91 -8.21 -6.11 -4.68
C ILE A 91 -8.10 -5.44 -6.06
N ALA A 92 -9.15 -4.76 -6.51
CA ALA A 92 -9.20 -4.10 -7.81
C ALA A 92 -8.43 -2.76 -7.84
N GLU A 93 -7.96 -2.27 -6.69
CA GLU A 93 -7.17 -1.05 -6.63
C GLU A 93 -5.87 -1.15 -7.42
N GLN A 94 -5.59 -0.11 -8.21
CA GLN A 94 -4.39 -0.05 -9.04
C GLN A 94 -3.10 -0.15 -8.20
N LEU A 95 -3.10 0.42 -6.98
CA LEU A 95 -1.94 0.35 -6.07
C LEU A 95 -1.61 -1.09 -5.65
N VAL A 96 -2.61 -1.99 -5.56
CA VAL A 96 -2.37 -3.41 -5.25
C VAL A 96 -1.63 -4.08 -6.40
N LYS A 97 -2.05 -3.79 -7.63
CA LYS A 97 -1.35 -4.26 -8.84
C LYS A 97 0.08 -3.71 -8.90
N ASP A 98 0.27 -2.42 -8.65
CA ASP A 98 1.59 -1.78 -8.69
C ASP A 98 2.53 -2.38 -7.63
N ARG A 99 2.02 -2.58 -6.41
CA ARG A 99 2.77 -3.26 -5.33
C ARG A 99 3.14 -4.69 -5.71
N TYR A 100 2.22 -5.46 -6.28
CA TYR A 100 2.51 -6.81 -6.74
C TYR A 100 3.61 -6.82 -7.81
N GLN A 101 3.51 -5.94 -8.81
CA GLN A 101 4.52 -5.84 -9.87
C GLN A 101 5.89 -5.39 -9.34
N PHE A 102 5.93 -4.55 -8.31
CA PHE A 102 7.17 -4.16 -7.64
C PHE A 102 7.86 -5.37 -6.99
N MET A 103 7.13 -6.14 -6.17
CA MET A 103 7.71 -7.32 -5.51
C MET A 103 8.22 -8.38 -6.51
N GLN A 104 7.56 -8.51 -7.67
CA GLN A 104 7.99 -9.45 -8.71
C GLN A 104 9.28 -9.03 -9.43
N ARG A 105 9.67 -7.75 -9.35
CA ARG A 105 10.96 -7.27 -9.90
C ARG A 105 12.12 -7.63 -8.99
N ASP A 106 11.93 -7.51 -7.67
CA ASP A 106 12.96 -7.86 -6.67
C ASP A 106 13.19 -9.37 -6.52
N ALA A 107 12.26 -10.20 -7.01
CA ALA A 107 12.36 -11.66 -6.99
C ALA A 107 13.18 -12.26 -8.15
N LYS A 108 13.72 -11.44 -9.07
CA LYS A 108 14.56 -11.86 -10.21
C LYS A 108 16.02 -11.51 -10.00
#